data_AF-A0A6J4SS12-F1
#
_entry.id   AF-A0A6J4SS12-F1
#
_cell.length_a   1.000
_cell.length_b   1.000
_cell.length_c   1.000
_cell.angle_alpha   90.00
_cell.angle_beta   90.00
_cell.angle_gamma   90.00
#
_symmetry.space_group_name_H-M   'P 1'
#
loop_
_entity.id
_entity.type
_entity.pdbx_description
1 polymer ?
#
loop_
_entity_poly.entity_id
_entity_poly.type
_entity_poly.pdbx_seq_one_letter_code
_entity_poly.pdbx_strand_id
1 'polypeptide(L)'
;MLTDARLGPGLPRIVRRLPRGSGVVFRHHELPPAERRVLLRRLQRLAAGRRLTVVDDLAGRVARVHSVRELRRAILRKPELLFLSPLFATRSHPDWQPLGRMRAVALLRMAGRPVLALGGMNEGRYRQVRALGFAGWGGIDAWVRRGERPSREQVP
;
A
#
# COMPACT_ATOMS: atom_id res chain seq x y z
N MET A 1 2.83 -0.70 4.86
CA MET A 1 1.42 -1.06 5.06
C MET A 1 0.52 -0.04 4.39
N LEU A 2 -0.57 -0.47 3.74
CA LEU A 2 -1.62 0.44 3.25
C LEU A 2 -2.80 0.37 4.25
N THR A 3 -3.39 1.51 4.61
CA THR A 3 -4.57 1.56 5.46
C THR A 3 -5.85 1.63 4.66
N ASP A 4 -6.94 1.10 5.19
CA ASP A 4 -8.31 1.34 4.75
C ASP A 4 -9.28 1.13 5.93
N ALA A 5 -10.57 1.42 5.70
CA ALA A 5 -11.63 1.34 6.72
C ALA A 5 -11.71 -0.03 7.40
N ARG A 6 -11.31 -1.11 6.73
CA ARG A 6 -11.38 -2.49 7.25
C ARG A 6 -10.39 -2.77 8.37
N LEU A 7 -9.35 -1.93 8.52
CA LEU A 7 -8.41 -2.05 9.64
C LEU A 7 -9.03 -1.61 10.98
N GLY A 8 -10.07 -0.76 10.93
CA GLY A 8 -10.89 -0.38 12.07
C GLY A 8 -10.10 -0.01 13.33
N PRO A 9 -10.61 -0.39 14.53
CA PRO A 9 -9.95 -0.13 15.81
C PRO A 9 -8.58 -0.80 15.98
N GLY A 10 -8.26 -1.81 15.16
CA GLY A 10 -7.01 -2.56 15.22
C GLY A 10 -5.78 -1.79 14.72
N LEU A 11 -5.99 -0.69 13.97
CA LEU A 11 -4.91 0.08 13.33
C LEU A 11 -3.74 0.46 14.28
N PRO A 12 -3.95 0.99 15.50
CA PRO A 12 -2.85 1.33 16.40
C PRO A 12 -2.00 0.12 16.79
N ARG A 13 -2.61 -1.05 16.99
CA ARG A 13 -1.91 -2.29 17.36
C ARG A 13 -1.04 -2.79 16.21
N ILE A 14 -1.54 -2.69 14.97
CA ILE A 14 -0.80 -3.09 13.77
C ILE A 14 0.41 -2.16 13.56
N VAL A 15 0.21 -0.83 13.65
CA VAL A 15 1.29 0.16 13.53
C VAL A 15 2.40 -0.09 14.56
N ARG A 16 2.02 -0.47 15.80
CA ARG A 16 2.95 -0.85 16.87
C ARG A 16 3.72 -2.17 16.64
N ARG A 17 3.40 -2.93 15.61
CA ARG A 17 4.10 -4.18 15.26
C ARG A 17 4.91 -4.07 13.99
N LEU A 18 4.76 -2.98 13.24
CA LEU A 18 5.53 -2.78 12.02
C LEU A 18 7.03 -2.72 12.34
N PRO A 19 7.86 -3.40 11.52
CA PRO A 19 9.31 -3.27 11.59
C PRO A 19 9.76 -1.81 11.44
N ARG A 20 10.85 -1.44 12.11
CA ARG A 20 11.47 -0.11 11.93
C ARG A 20 11.83 0.13 10.46
N GLY A 21 11.70 1.37 10.01
CA GLY A 21 11.91 1.74 8.60
C GLY A 21 10.74 1.40 7.66
N SER A 22 9.65 0.82 8.17
CA SER A 22 8.44 0.61 7.38
C SER A 22 7.67 1.91 7.15
N GLY A 23 6.92 1.97 6.05
CA GLY A 23 5.99 3.07 5.75
C GLY A 23 4.52 2.69 5.96
N VAL A 24 3.69 3.67 6.25
CA VAL A 24 2.22 3.59 6.27
C VAL A 24 1.64 4.53 5.22
N VAL A 25 0.89 3.97 4.27
CA VAL A 25 0.14 4.75 3.28
C VAL A 25 -1.28 4.91 3.78
N PHE A 26 -1.71 6.15 4.05
CA PHE A 26 -3.00 6.46 4.61
C PHE A 26 -4.06 6.65 3.50
N ARG A 27 -5.06 5.76 3.42
CA ARG A 27 -6.05 5.74 2.31
C ARG A 27 -7.52 5.83 2.71
N HIS A 28 -7.82 6.41 3.87
CA HIS A 28 -9.22 6.59 4.30
C HIS A 28 -9.87 7.73 3.50
N HIS A 29 -10.24 7.47 2.25
CA HIS A 29 -10.86 8.45 1.34
C HIS A 29 -12.35 8.67 1.65
N GLU A 30 -12.99 7.68 2.27
CA GLU A 30 -14.42 7.68 2.60
C GLU A 30 -14.74 8.52 3.85
N LEU A 31 -13.75 8.85 4.68
CA LEU A 31 -13.96 9.64 5.89
C LEU A 31 -14.19 11.13 5.57
N PRO A 32 -15.08 11.81 6.31
CA PRO A 32 -15.21 13.26 6.24
C PRO A 32 -13.86 13.97 6.46
N PRO A 33 -13.59 15.11 5.80
CA PRO A 33 -12.28 15.77 5.87
C PRO A 33 -11.80 16.10 7.29
N ALA A 34 -12.71 16.46 8.20
CA ALA A 34 -12.37 16.75 9.60
C ALA A 34 -11.87 15.49 10.35
N GLU A 35 -12.65 14.42 10.31
CA GLU A 35 -12.32 13.14 10.93
C GLU A 35 -11.04 12.54 10.35
N ARG A 36 -10.90 12.62 9.02
CA ARG A 36 -9.72 12.17 8.30
C ARG A 36 -8.45 12.87 8.78
N ARG A 37 -8.49 14.20 8.96
CA ARG A 37 -7.37 14.97 9.50
C ARG A 37 -7.02 14.56 10.93
N VAL A 38 -8.02 14.31 11.78
CA VAL A 38 -7.82 13.82 13.14
C VAL A 38 -7.13 12.47 13.14
N LEU A 39 -7.63 11.52 12.34
CA LEU A 39 -7.07 10.17 12.25
C LEU A 39 -5.65 10.18 11.67
N LEU A 40 -5.39 10.98 10.63
CA LEU A 40 -4.05 11.13 10.04
C LEU A 40 -3.05 11.67 11.08
N ARG A 41 -3.41 12.73 11.82
CA ARG A 41 -2.55 13.26 12.89
C ARG A 41 -2.26 12.23 13.97
N ARG A 42 -3.28 11.47 14.38
CA ARG A 42 -3.11 10.39 15.36
C ARG A 42 -2.15 9.31 14.85
N LEU A 43 -2.29 8.92 13.60
CA LEU A 43 -1.42 7.94 12.95
C LEU A 43 0.03 8.46 12.85
N GLN A 44 0.23 9.72 12.45
CA GLN A 44 1.54 10.35 12.38
C GLN A 44 2.25 10.36 13.75
N ARG A 45 1.54 10.67 14.83
CA ARG A 45 2.10 10.61 16.20
C ARG A 45 2.52 9.19 16.60
N LEU A 46 1.68 8.20 16.32
CA LEU A 46 2.02 6.79 16.59
C LEU A 46 3.23 6.31 15.77
N ALA A 47 3.32 6.76 14.52
CA ALA A 47 4.41 6.44 13.60
C ALA A 47 5.74 7.10 14.01
N ALA A 48 5.70 8.36 14.46
CA ALA A 48 6.88 9.10 14.90
C ALA A 48 7.63 8.38 16.03
N GLY A 49 6.91 7.90 17.05
CA GLY A 49 7.50 7.13 18.15
C GLY A 49 8.14 5.79 17.74
N ARG A 50 8.00 5.39 16.46
CA ARG A 50 8.50 4.13 15.92
C ARG A 50 9.42 4.28 14.70
N ARG A 51 9.75 5.50 14.30
CA ARG A 51 10.51 5.80 13.07
C ARG A 51 9.85 5.18 11.82
N LEU A 52 8.53 5.35 11.73
CA LEU A 52 7.75 4.95 10.56
C LEU A 52 7.40 6.20 9.73
N THR A 53 7.46 6.08 8.41
CA THR A 53 7.04 7.16 7.50
C THR A 53 5.55 7.05 7.22
N VAL A 54 4.81 8.16 7.26
CA VAL A 54 3.39 8.18 6.87
C VAL A 54 3.23 9.03 5.61
N VAL A 55 2.65 8.44 4.57
CA VAL A 55 2.32 9.14 3.33
C VAL A 55 0.81 9.15 3.16
N ASP A 56 0.26 10.34 2.90
CA ASP A 56 -1.15 10.50 2.61
C ASP A 56 -1.43 10.20 1.12
N ASP A 57 -2.36 9.28 0.82
CA ASP A 57 -2.74 8.89 -0.56
C ASP A 57 -3.67 9.92 -1.23
N LEU A 58 -3.49 11.20 -0.93
CA LEU A 58 -4.23 12.30 -1.56
C LEU A 58 -3.36 13.02 -2.59
N ALA A 59 -4.03 13.82 -3.43
CA ALA A 59 -3.39 14.73 -4.38
C ALA A 59 -2.35 14.05 -5.30
N GLY A 60 -2.53 12.75 -5.59
CA GLY A 60 -1.61 12.00 -6.44
C GLY A 60 -0.23 11.72 -5.85
N ARG A 61 -0.04 11.91 -4.53
CA ARG A 61 1.23 11.59 -3.83
C ARG A 61 1.61 10.12 -3.93
N VAL A 62 0.64 9.24 -4.15
CA VAL A 62 0.87 7.82 -4.37
C VAL A 62 0.25 7.42 -5.69
N ALA A 63 1.03 6.78 -6.55
CA ALA A 63 0.56 6.23 -7.81
C ALA A 63 0.53 4.70 -7.75
N ARG A 64 -0.51 4.11 -8.32
CA ARG A 64 -0.61 2.68 -8.59
C ARG A 64 -0.65 2.51 -10.09
N VAL A 65 0.23 1.67 -10.61
CA VAL A 65 0.37 1.45 -12.05
C VAL A 65 0.22 -0.02 -12.38
N HIS A 66 -0.45 -0.27 -13.49
CA HIS A 66 -0.81 -1.58 -14.03
C HIS A 66 -0.35 -1.73 -15.50
N SER A 67 0.09 -0.63 -16.11
CA SER A 67 0.43 -0.57 -17.53
C SER A 67 1.54 0.44 -17.82
N VAL A 68 2.16 0.31 -18.99
CA VAL A 68 3.14 1.29 -19.50
C VAL A 68 2.50 2.68 -19.62
N ARG A 69 1.24 2.75 -20.06
CA ARG A 69 0.51 4.01 -20.22
C ARG A 69 0.30 4.72 -18.89
N GLU A 70 -0.04 3.98 -17.84
CA GLU A 70 -0.17 4.53 -16.49
C GLU A 70 1.18 4.91 -15.90
N LEU A 71 2.22 4.09 -16.10
CA LEU A 71 3.57 4.41 -15.65
C LEU A 71 4.06 5.74 -16.22
N ARG A 72 3.92 5.96 -17.54
CA ARG A 72 4.29 7.22 -18.18
C ARG A 72 3.55 8.42 -17.55
N ARG A 73 2.23 8.29 -17.33
CA ARG A 73 1.43 9.33 -16.65
C ARG A 73 1.89 9.57 -15.21
N ALA A 74 2.23 8.50 -14.49
CA ALA A 74 2.70 8.59 -13.11
C ALA A 74 4.06 9.30 -13.02
N ILE A 75 4.99 9.01 -13.94
CA ILE A 75 6.31 9.66 -13.98
C ILE A 75 6.16 11.18 -14.09
N LEU A 76 5.27 11.66 -14.98
CA LEU A 76 5.02 13.09 -15.16
C LEU A 76 4.49 13.77 -13.88
N ARG A 77 3.71 13.05 -13.07
CA ARG A 77 3.12 13.57 -11.83
C ARG A 77 4.08 13.53 -10.65
N LYS A 78 5.24 12.88 -10.77
CA LYS A 78 6.27 12.74 -9.73
C LYS A 78 5.68 12.39 -8.35
N PRO A 79 4.90 11.30 -8.21
CA PRO A 79 4.38 10.88 -6.91
C PRO A 79 5.51 10.63 -5.92
N GLU A 80 5.24 10.69 -4.63
CA GLU A 80 6.21 10.29 -3.59
C GLU A 80 6.42 8.77 -3.62
N LEU A 81 5.35 8.00 -3.78
CA LEU A 81 5.39 6.55 -3.86
C LEU A 81 4.81 6.03 -5.18
N LEU A 82 5.48 5.07 -5.78
CA LEU A 82 5.04 4.39 -7.00
C LEU A 82 4.88 2.90 -6.72
N PHE A 83 3.67 2.39 -6.85
CA PHE A 83 3.34 0.97 -6.68
C PHE A 83 3.05 0.30 -8.02
N LEU A 84 3.61 -0.89 -8.21
CA LEU A 84 3.29 -1.76 -9.34
C LEU A 84 2.41 -2.92 -8.87
N SER A 85 1.25 -3.12 -9.50
CA SER A 85 0.27 -4.13 -9.10
C SER A 85 -0.65 -4.57 -10.24
N PRO A 86 -1.46 -5.64 -10.07
CA PRO A 86 -1.25 -6.69 -9.08
C PRO A 86 -0.08 -7.60 -9.52
N LEU A 87 0.85 -7.92 -8.63
CA LEU A 87 1.91 -8.90 -8.92
C LEU A 87 1.49 -10.34 -8.62
N PHE A 88 0.47 -10.50 -7.78
CA PHE A 88 -0.12 -11.79 -7.44
C PHE A 88 -1.64 -11.62 -7.39
N ALA A 89 -2.37 -12.73 -7.50
CA ALA A 89 -3.82 -12.74 -7.31
C ALA A 89 -4.18 -12.11 -5.95
N THR A 90 -5.21 -11.27 -5.93
CA THR A 90 -5.65 -10.54 -4.74
C THR A 90 -7.13 -10.78 -4.52
N ARG A 91 -7.56 -10.88 -3.26
CA ARG A 91 -8.99 -11.00 -2.91
C ARG A 91 -9.78 -9.72 -3.16
N SER A 92 -9.12 -8.57 -3.24
CA SER A 92 -9.78 -7.28 -3.49
C SER A 92 -10.16 -7.09 -4.95
N HIS A 93 -9.48 -7.78 -5.86
CA HIS A 93 -9.72 -7.77 -7.31
C HIS A 93 -9.39 -9.17 -7.85
N PRO A 94 -10.31 -10.15 -7.66
CA PRO A 94 -10.07 -11.54 -8.06
C PRO A 94 -9.98 -11.71 -9.57
N ASP A 95 -10.68 -10.85 -10.34
CA ASP A 95 -10.75 -10.94 -11.80
C ASP A 95 -9.53 -10.35 -12.52
N TRP A 96 -8.60 -9.74 -11.78
CA TRP A 96 -7.42 -9.11 -12.37
C TRP A 96 -6.29 -10.10 -12.55
N GLN A 97 -5.87 -10.29 -13.80
CA GLN A 97 -4.68 -11.08 -14.10
C GLN A 97 -3.41 -10.40 -13.55
N PRO A 98 -2.59 -11.12 -12.76
CA PRO A 98 -1.32 -10.59 -12.29
C PRO A 98 -0.39 -10.21 -13.44
N LEU A 99 0.42 -9.18 -13.22
CA LEU A 99 1.48 -8.82 -14.15
C LEU A 99 2.50 -9.95 -14.23
N GLY A 100 2.72 -10.47 -15.45
CA GLY A 100 3.80 -11.42 -15.71
C GLY A 100 5.17 -10.84 -15.33
N ARG A 101 6.07 -11.70 -14.86
CA ARG A 101 7.39 -11.33 -14.34
C ARG A 101 8.19 -10.41 -15.29
N MET A 102 8.25 -10.76 -16.58
CA MET A 102 8.98 -9.97 -17.58
C MET A 102 8.37 -8.58 -17.78
N ARG A 103 7.04 -8.49 -17.80
CA ARG A 103 6.33 -7.20 -17.87
C ARG A 103 6.59 -6.35 -16.64
N ALA A 104 6.67 -6.96 -15.45
CA ALA A 104 7.02 -6.24 -14.23
C ALA A 104 8.44 -5.68 -14.31
N VAL A 105 9.43 -6.46 -14.76
CA VAL A 105 10.82 -5.99 -14.94
C VAL A 105 10.89 -4.85 -15.96
N ALA A 106 10.18 -4.94 -17.09
CA ALA A 106 10.15 -3.88 -18.09
C ALA A 106 9.62 -2.56 -17.50
N LEU A 107 8.55 -2.62 -16.70
CA LEU A 107 7.99 -1.44 -16.02
C LEU A 107 8.94 -0.90 -14.94
N LEU A 108 9.63 -1.76 -14.19
CA LEU A 108 10.63 -1.34 -13.21
C LEU A 108 11.78 -0.56 -13.85
N ARG A 109 12.34 -1.08 -14.96
CA ARG A 109 13.41 -0.41 -15.69
C ARG A 109 12.96 0.93 -16.27
N MET A 110 11.76 0.98 -16.84
CA MET A 110 11.19 2.20 -17.40
C MET A 110 10.89 3.26 -16.34
N ALA A 111 10.57 2.86 -15.11
CA ALA A 111 10.25 3.80 -14.04
C ALA A 111 11.42 4.73 -13.70
N GLY A 112 12.66 4.23 -13.79
CA GLY A 112 13.88 5.02 -13.48
C GLY A 112 13.95 5.51 -12.03
N ARG A 113 13.12 4.96 -11.13
CA ARG A 113 13.00 5.38 -9.72
C ARG A 113 12.56 4.20 -8.84
N PRO A 114 12.69 4.29 -7.51
CA PRO A 114 12.20 3.25 -6.62
C PRO A 114 10.72 2.93 -6.83
N VAL A 115 10.41 1.65 -7.03
CA VAL A 115 9.05 1.12 -7.17
C VAL A 115 8.79 0.08 -6.09
N LEU A 116 7.59 0.13 -5.52
CA LEU A 116 7.12 -0.78 -4.49
C LEU A 116 6.19 -1.84 -5.10
N ALA A 117 6.37 -3.09 -4.73
CA ALA A 117 5.48 -4.18 -5.10
C ALA A 117 4.13 -4.07 -4.37
N LEU A 118 3.01 -4.26 -5.06
CA LEU A 118 1.67 -4.25 -4.47
C LEU A 118 0.75 -5.30 -5.11
N GLY A 119 -0.29 -5.68 -4.37
CA GLY A 119 -1.31 -6.64 -4.82
C GLY A 119 -0.95 -8.06 -4.40
N GLY A 120 -1.70 -8.60 -3.43
CA GLY A 120 -1.48 -9.95 -2.92
C GLY A 120 -0.13 -10.13 -2.22
N MET A 121 0.57 -9.07 -1.83
CA MET A 121 1.92 -9.17 -1.27
C MET A 121 1.91 -9.58 0.21
N ASN A 122 2.88 -10.39 0.58
CA ASN A 122 3.34 -10.65 1.94
C ASN A 122 4.88 -10.80 1.91
N GLU A 123 5.52 -10.99 3.07
CA GLU A 123 6.98 -11.11 3.15
C GLU A 123 7.53 -12.31 2.35
N GLY A 124 6.84 -13.46 2.40
CA GLY A 124 7.21 -14.65 1.61
C GLY A 124 7.22 -14.39 0.10
N ARG A 125 6.17 -13.74 -0.42
CA ARG A 125 6.05 -13.35 -1.83
C ARG A 125 7.05 -12.26 -2.20
N TYR A 126 7.34 -11.33 -1.29
CA TYR A 126 8.37 -10.31 -1.53
C TYR A 126 9.75 -10.92 -1.74
N ARG A 127 10.12 -11.95 -0.95
CA ARG A 127 11.39 -12.66 -1.17
C ARG A 127 11.52 -13.22 -2.60
N GLN A 128 10.42 -13.64 -3.22
CA GLN A 128 10.41 -14.18 -4.60
C GLN A 128 10.64 -13.10 -5.67
N VAL A 129 10.20 -11.86 -5.42
CA VAL A 129 10.27 -10.76 -6.39
C VAL A 129 11.36 -9.74 -6.07
N ARG A 130 12.00 -9.82 -4.90
CA ARG A 130 13.07 -8.88 -4.48
C ARG A 130 14.19 -8.78 -5.51
N ALA A 131 14.61 -9.92 -6.07
CA ALA A 131 15.66 -9.98 -7.10
C ALA A 131 15.30 -9.25 -8.41
N LEU A 132 14.03 -8.88 -8.62
CA LEU A 132 13.60 -8.11 -9.79
C LEU A 132 13.91 -6.62 -9.68
N GLY A 133 14.32 -6.13 -8.50
CA GLY A 133 14.67 -4.72 -8.28
C GLY A 133 13.58 -3.88 -7.62
N PHE A 134 12.57 -4.49 -6.99
CA PHE A 134 11.63 -3.74 -6.14
C PHE A 134 12.35 -3.17 -4.91
N ALA A 135 12.05 -1.92 -4.56
CA ALA A 135 12.60 -1.27 -3.37
C ALA A 135 11.93 -1.72 -2.06
N GLY A 136 10.76 -2.35 -2.17
CA GLY A 136 9.95 -2.78 -1.03
C GLY A 136 8.59 -3.28 -1.48
N TRP A 137 7.69 -3.50 -0.54
CA TRP A 137 6.33 -3.94 -0.82
C TRP A 137 5.29 -3.29 0.09
N GLY A 138 4.08 -3.17 -0.44
CA GLY A 138 2.89 -2.73 0.29
C GLY A 138 1.87 -3.86 0.39
N GLY A 139 1.17 -3.92 1.50
CA GLY A 139 0.06 -4.85 1.70
C GLY A 139 -0.92 -4.30 2.73
N ILE A 140 -2.15 -4.80 2.66
CA ILE A 140 -3.22 -4.55 3.62
C ILE A 140 -3.41 -5.85 4.43
N ASP A 141 -3.84 -6.91 3.74
CA ASP A 141 -4.09 -8.24 4.32
C ASP A 141 -2.89 -8.87 5.02
N ALA A 142 -1.66 -8.56 4.61
CA ALA A 142 -0.46 -9.12 5.23
C ALA A 142 -0.27 -8.72 6.70
N TRP A 143 -1.00 -7.69 7.15
CA TRP A 143 -0.87 -7.12 8.49
C TRP A 143 -2.11 -7.36 9.36
N VAL A 144 -3.17 -7.93 8.79
CA VAL A 144 -4.40 -8.29 9.51
C VAL A 144 -4.31 -9.76 9.89
N ARG A 145 -4.37 -10.10 11.18
CA ARG A 145 -4.51 -11.50 11.61
C ARG A 145 -5.85 -12.04 11.10
N ARG A 146 -5.89 -13.28 10.59
CA ARG A 146 -7.18 -13.99 10.37
C ARG A 146 -7.91 -14.01 11.73
N GLY A 147 -9.08 -13.36 11.81
CA GLY A 147 -9.90 -13.27 13.02
C GLY A 147 -10.09 -11.86 13.62
N GLU A 148 -9.29 -10.86 13.23
CA GLU A 148 -9.43 -9.47 13.73
C GLU A 148 -10.28 -8.57 12.78
N ARG A 149 -11.06 -9.17 11.86
CA ARG A 149 -11.97 -8.40 11.00
C ARG A 149 -13.23 -8.08 11.79
N PRO A 150 -13.63 -6.80 11.93
CA PRO A 150 -15.00 -6.51 12.35
C PRO A 150 -15.95 -7.09 11.30
N SER A 151 -17.00 -7.75 11.79
CA SER A 151 -18.13 -8.25 11.02
C SER A 151 -18.58 -7.18 10.04
N ARG A 152 -18.94 -7.59 8.81
CA ARG A 152 -19.40 -6.69 7.75
C ARG A 152 -20.83 -6.20 7.99
N GLU A 153 -21.25 -6.11 9.25
CA GLU A 153 -22.63 -5.95 9.64
C GLU A 153 -22.79 -4.70 10.49
N GLN A 154 -23.82 -3.93 10.13
CA GLN A 154 -24.32 -2.70 10.74
C GLN A 154 -23.76 -1.40 10.15
N VAL A 155 -24.22 -1.10 8.93
CA VAL A 155 -24.69 0.25 8.59
C VAL A 155 -26.21 0.20 8.78
N PRO A 156 -26.82 1.11 9.56
CA PRO A 156 -28.29 1.16 9.72
C PRO A 156 -29.00 1.41 8.40
#